data_AF-A0A291QJ69-F1
#
_entry.id   AF-A0A291QJ69-F1
#
_cell.length_a   1.000
_cell.length_b   1.000
_cell.length_c   1.000
_cell.angle_alpha   90.00
_cell.angle_beta   90.00
_cell.angle_gamma   90.00
#
_symmetry.space_group_name_H-M   'P 1'
#
loop_
_entity.id
_entity.type
_entity.pdbx_description
1 polymer ?
#
loop_
_entity_poly.entity_id
_entity_poly.type
_entity_poly.pdbx_seq_one_letter_code
_entity_poly.pdbx_strand_id
1 'polypeptide(L)'
;MIRGMVYAPFAEYARAEHGVDAEVHRDLTVGEIVELLDGGRQVIASVHYEIRRPHRPAPGRGGHLVLLTRRTAEGLLHFHNPSGIDADTRTAELPTDRFEPFFAGRGVSLP
;
A
#
# COMPACT_ATOMS: atom_id res chain seq x y z
N MET A 1 14.43 -18.17 -3.92
CA MET A 1 13.06 -17.70 -3.60
C MET A 1 13.20 -16.47 -2.73
N ILE A 2 12.97 -15.27 -3.28
CA ILE A 2 12.98 -14.04 -2.47
C ILE A 2 11.77 -14.14 -1.55
N ARG A 3 11.99 -14.35 -0.24
CA ARG A 3 10.94 -14.17 0.75
C ARG A 3 10.65 -12.67 0.73
N GLY A 4 9.55 -12.27 0.08
CA GLY A 4 9.14 -10.87 -0.01
C GLY A 4 9.21 -10.20 1.36
N MET A 5 9.52 -8.89 1.38
CA MET A 5 9.82 -8.08 2.57
C MET A 5 9.32 -8.71 3.88
N VAL A 6 10.27 -9.13 4.72
CA VAL A 6 9.93 -9.64 6.04
C VAL A 6 9.47 -8.43 6.84
N TYR A 7 8.15 -8.25 6.95
CA TYR A 7 7.54 -7.05 7.53
C TYR A 7 8.00 -6.77 8.97
N ALA A 8 8.29 -7.82 9.75
CA ALA A 8 8.78 -7.68 11.11
C ALA A 8 10.21 -7.06 11.19
N PRO A 9 11.23 -7.56 10.47
CA PRO A 9 12.52 -6.87 10.33
C PRO A 9 12.42 -5.45 9.79
N PHE A 10 11.45 -5.15 8.91
CA PHE A 10 11.23 -3.78 8.45
C PHE A 10 10.74 -2.88 9.59
N ALA A 11 9.75 -3.32 10.37
CA ALA A 11 9.26 -2.54 11.50
C ALA A 11 10.32 -2.33 12.58
N GLU A 12 11.11 -3.37 12.88
CA GLU A 12 12.26 -3.28 13.79
C GLU A 12 13.29 -2.27 13.30
N TYR A 13 13.67 -2.32 12.01
CA TYR A 13 14.59 -1.36 11.39
C TYR A 13 14.03 0.07 11.41
N ALA A 14 12.76 0.25 11.02
CA ALA A 14 12.11 1.56 10.98
C ALA A 14 12.09 2.23 12.36
N ARG A 15 11.87 1.43 13.42
CA ARG A 15 11.94 1.91 14.79
C ARG A 15 13.38 2.21 15.22
N ALA A 16 14.30 1.27 15.01
CA ALA A 16 15.68 1.37 15.49
C ALA A 16 16.45 2.51 14.84
N GLU A 17 16.32 2.68 13.52
CA GLU A 17 17.12 3.62 12.75
C GLU A 17 16.41 4.96 12.51
N HIS A 18 15.07 4.98 12.49
CA HIS A 18 14.29 6.17 12.13
C HIS A 18 13.30 6.62 13.21
N GLY A 19 13.17 5.88 14.33
CA GLY A 19 12.21 6.21 15.40
C GLY A 19 10.74 6.08 14.97
N VAL A 20 10.47 5.41 13.86
CA VAL A 20 9.11 5.25 13.31
C VAL A 20 8.48 3.98 13.87
N ASP A 21 7.37 4.12 14.61
CA ASP A 21 6.64 2.99 15.18
C ASP A 21 5.69 2.38 14.14
N ALA A 22 6.28 1.55 13.28
CA ALA A 22 5.59 0.87 12.20
C ALA A 22 4.84 -0.38 12.70
N GLU A 23 3.57 -0.52 12.33
CA GLU A 23 2.73 -1.65 12.73
C GLU A 23 2.49 -2.59 11.55
N VAL A 24 2.77 -3.88 11.74
CA VAL A 24 2.64 -4.91 10.70
C VAL A 24 1.25 -5.54 10.71
N HIS A 25 0.53 -5.39 9.60
CA HIS A 25 -0.79 -5.98 9.39
C HIS A 25 -0.68 -7.18 8.45
N ARG A 26 -0.84 -8.40 8.99
CA ARG A 26 -0.79 -9.65 8.21
C ARG A 26 -2.09 -9.97 7.49
N ASP A 27 -3.19 -9.52 8.08
CA ASP A 27 -4.54 -9.57 7.56
C ASP A 27 -5.08 -8.15 7.68
N LEU A 28 -5.23 -7.49 6.52
CA LEU A 28 -5.68 -6.11 6.41
C LEU A 28 -6.69 -6.03 5.28
N THR A 29 -7.79 -5.33 5.53
CA THR A 29 -8.85 -5.06 4.55
C THR A 29 -8.70 -3.65 3.98
N VAL A 30 -9.32 -3.39 2.83
CA VAL A 30 -9.34 -2.02 2.26
C VAL A 30 -10.12 -1.05 3.16
N GLY A 31 -11.12 -1.54 3.89
CA GLY A 31 -11.85 -0.76 4.90
C GLY A 31 -10.94 -0.31 6.06
N GLU A 32 -10.10 -1.20 6.58
CA GLU A 32 -9.14 -0.84 7.62
C GLU A 32 -8.04 0.11 7.11
N ILE A 33 -7.62 -0.01 5.84
CA ILE A 33 -6.76 1.00 5.20
C ILE A 33 -7.43 2.37 5.24
N VAL A 34 -8.71 2.44 4.86
CA VAL A 34 -9.51 3.65 4.85
C VAL A 34 -9.54 4.27 6.25
N GLU A 35 -9.81 3.48 7.31
CA GLU A 35 -9.80 3.95 8.70
C GLU A 35 -8.43 4.45 9.15
N LEU A 36 -7.34 3.74 8.79
CA LEU A 36 -5.97 4.16 9.10
C LEU A 36 -5.65 5.52 8.45
N LEU A 37 -6.00 5.71 7.19
CA LEU A 37 -5.78 6.96 6.46
C LEU A 37 -6.57 8.13 7.07
N ASP A 38 -7.82 7.90 7.49
CA ASP A 38 -8.61 8.93 8.20
C ASP A 38 -8.04 9.25 9.59
N GLY A 39 -7.42 8.27 10.23
CA GLY A 39 -6.67 8.45 11.47
C GLY A 39 -5.34 9.19 11.28
N GLY A 40 -5.03 9.65 10.07
CA GLY A 40 -3.80 10.39 9.75
C GLY A 40 -2.58 9.52 9.50
N ARG A 41 -2.73 8.18 9.53
CA ARG A 41 -1.64 7.25 9.28
C ARG A 41 -1.39 7.09 7.78
N GLN A 42 -0.20 6.60 7.44
CA GLN A 42 0.13 6.15 6.09
C GLN A 42 0.20 4.62 6.05
N VAL A 43 0.02 4.02 4.87
CA VAL A 43 0.05 2.56 4.72
C VAL A 43 0.95 2.14 3.57
N ILE A 44 2.00 1.36 3.88
CA ILE A 44 2.73 0.60 2.87
C ILE A 44 1.94 -0.68 2.58
N ALA A 45 1.23 -0.74 1.46
CA ALA A 45 0.38 -1.86 1.08
C ALA A 45 1.09 -2.80 0.10
N SER A 46 0.93 -4.11 0.32
CA SER A 46 1.34 -5.12 -0.65
C SER A 46 0.30 -5.28 -1.74
N VAL A 47 0.73 -5.09 -2.99
CA VAL A 47 -0.15 -5.12 -4.15
C VAL A 47 0.47 -5.91 -5.29
N HIS A 48 -0.35 -6.28 -6.27
CA HIS A 48 0.13 -6.81 -7.55
C HIS A 48 0.75 -5.71 -8.41
N TYR A 49 1.88 -6.00 -9.07
CA TYR A 49 2.64 -5.01 -9.84
C TYR A 49 1.86 -4.41 -11.03
N GLU A 50 0.82 -5.08 -11.52
CA GLU A 50 -0.06 -4.53 -12.58
C GLU A 50 -0.91 -3.35 -12.11
N ILE A 51 -0.87 -2.95 -10.83
CA ILE A 51 -1.53 -1.71 -10.36
C ILE A 51 -1.05 -0.46 -11.12
N ARG A 52 0.15 -0.50 -11.73
CA ARG A 52 0.64 0.54 -12.67
C ARG A 52 -0.19 0.64 -13.97
N ARG A 53 -1.04 -0.34 -14.25
CA ARG A 53 -1.97 -0.43 -15.39
C ARG A 53 -3.33 -0.94 -14.87
N PRO A 54 -4.09 -0.11 -14.12
CA PRO A 54 -5.28 -0.53 -13.40
C PRO A 54 -6.44 -1.01 -14.29
N HIS A 55 -6.36 -0.76 -15.60
CA HIS A 55 -7.30 -1.28 -16.60
C HIS A 55 -7.03 -2.75 -16.99
N ARG A 56 -5.92 -3.35 -16.54
CA ARG A 56 -5.58 -4.76 -16.78
C ARG A 56 -5.91 -5.60 -15.56
N PRO A 57 -6.25 -6.90 -15.75
CA PRO A 57 -6.49 -7.79 -14.62
C PRO A 57 -5.21 -7.99 -13.79
N ALA A 58 -5.39 -8.31 -12.51
CA ALA A 58 -4.33 -8.79 -11.62
C ALA A 58 -4.38 -10.32 -11.55
N PRO A 59 -3.58 -11.06 -12.35
CA PRO A 59 -3.63 -12.52 -12.39
C PRO A 59 -3.05 -13.20 -11.13
N GLY A 60 -2.44 -12.44 -10.22
CA GLY A 60 -1.86 -12.94 -8.98
C GLY A 60 -1.96 -11.94 -7.83
N ARG A 61 -1.39 -12.28 -6.67
CA ARG A 61 -1.44 -11.44 -5.45
C ARG A 61 -0.04 -10.99 -5.02
N GLY A 62 0.10 -9.70 -4.71
CA GLY A 62 1.33 -9.15 -4.15
C GLY A 62 2.50 -9.08 -5.14
N GLY A 63 3.72 -8.97 -4.59
CA GLY A 63 4.96 -8.86 -5.37
C GLY A 63 5.41 -7.42 -5.62
N HIS A 64 4.63 -6.43 -5.19
CA HIS A 64 4.96 -5.01 -5.24
C HIS A 64 4.47 -4.28 -3.99
N LEU A 65 5.01 -3.09 -3.73
CA LEU A 65 4.62 -2.23 -2.61
C LEU A 65 4.29 -0.82 -3.10
N VAL A 66 3.24 -0.24 -2.53
CA VAL A 66 2.84 1.15 -2.73
C VAL A 66 2.66 1.83 -1.38
N LEU A 67 2.85 3.15 -1.35
CA LEU A 67 2.64 3.95 -0.15
C LEU A 67 1.35 4.75 -0.30
N LEU A 68 0.30 4.34 0.41
CA LEU A 68 -0.94 5.10 0.55
C LEU A 68 -0.71 6.22 1.57
N THR A 69 -1.06 7.45 1.19
CA THR A 69 -0.77 8.63 2.03
C THR A 69 -2.00 9.38 2.50
N ARG A 70 -3.11 9.30 1.76
CA ARG A 70 -4.37 9.95 2.14
C ARG A 70 -5.54 9.40 1.35
N ARG A 71 -6.75 9.74 1.82
CA ARG A 71 -7.95 9.75 0.99
C ARG A 71 -8.16 11.13 0.37
N THR A 72 -8.64 11.20 -0.87
CA THR A 72 -9.07 12.46 -1.48
C THR A 72 -10.43 12.89 -0.94
N ALA A 73 -10.82 14.14 -1.21
CA ALA A 73 -12.16 14.63 -0.84
C ALA A 73 -13.27 13.84 -1.55
N GLU A 74 -12.97 13.29 -2.71
CA GLU A 74 -13.83 12.44 -3.54
C GLU A 74 -13.83 10.97 -3.10
N GLY A 75 -13.09 10.62 -2.04
CA GLY A 75 -13.04 9.27 -1.49
C GLY A 75 -12.02 8.34 -2.16
N LEU A 76 -11.14 8.85 -3.04
CA LEU A 76 -10.14 8.03 -3.71
C LEU A 76 -8.93 7.76 -2.79
N LEU A 77 -8.30 6.61 -2.97
CA LEU A 77 -7.02 6.29 -2.34
C LEU A 77 -5.89 6.95 -3.14
N HIS A 78 -5.17 7.89 -2.53
CA HIS A 78 -3.98 8.50 -3.11
C HIS A 78 -2.73 7.74 -2.64
N PHE A 79 -1.91 7.30 -3.59
CA PHE A 79 -0.71 6.52 -3.29
C PHE A 79 0.47 6.80 -4.23
N HIS A 80 1.67 6.65 -3.67
CA HIS A 80 2.90 6.59 -4.44
C HIS A 80 3.20 5.16 -4.88
N ASN A 81 3.43 5.00 -6.17
CA ASN A 81 3.75 3.74 -6.82
C ASN A 81 5.14 3.80 -7.45
N PRO A 82 6.16 3.22 -6.81
CA PRO A 82 7.53 3.21 -7.32
C PRO A 82 7.69 2.53 -8.69
N SER A 83 6.72 1.70 -9.10
CA SER A 83 6.72 1.02 -10.41
C SER A 83 5.93 1.74 -11.51
N GLY A 84 5.46 2.97 -11.23
CA GLY A 84 4.78 3.80 -12.21
C GLY A 84 5.65 4.05 -13.45
N ILE A 85 5.02 4.07 -14.61
CA ILE A 85 5.69 4.21 -15.92
C ILE A 85 5.63 5.64 -16.47
N ASP A 86 4.83 6.50 -15.84
CA ASP A 86 4.67 7.93 -16.14
C ASP A 86 4.41 8.71 -14.83
N ALA A 87 4.07 10.00 -14.91
CA ALA A 87 3.79 10.81 -13.71
C ALA A 87 2.52 10.33 -12.99
N ASP A 88 1.43 10.13 -13.73
CA ASP A 88 0.11 9.80 -13.21
C ASP A 88 0.07 8.41 -12.56
N THR A 89 0.93 7.48 -13.01
CA THR A 89 1.04 6.14 -12.44
C THR A 89 2.07 6.04 -11.32
N ARG A 90 2.92 7.06 -11.11
CA ARG A 90 3.86 7.16 -9.98
C ARG A 90 3.22 7.78 -8.75
N THR A 91 2.27 8.70 -8.95
CA THR A 91 1.41 9.25 -7.91
C THR A 91 -0.02 9.15 -8.42
N ALA A 92 -0.73 8.12 -7.95
CA ALA A 92 -2.00 7.70 -8.51
C ALA A 92 -3.12 7.83 -7.49
N GLU A 93 -4.34 8.00 -8.00
CA GLU A 93 -5.57 7.99 -7.22
C GLU A 93 -6.49 6.90 -7.78
N LEU A 94 -6.94 5.98 -6.93
CA LEU A 94 -7.89 4.93 -7.33
C LEU A 94 -9.03 4.83 -6.32
N PRO A 95 -10.27 4.57 -6.77
CA PRO A 95 -11.34 4.21 -5.84
C PRO A 95 -11.04 2.84 -5.21
N THR A 96 -11.61 2.59 -4.03
CA THR A 96 -11.32 1.40 -3.21
C THR A 96 -11.63 0.09 -3.95
N ASP A 97 -12.74 0.04 -4.69
CA ASP A 97 -13.18 -1.09 -5.51
C ASP A 97 -12.22 -1.43 -6.66
N ARG A 98 -11.51 -0.42 -7.20
CA ARG A 98 -10.48 -0.62 -8.23
C ARG A 98 -9.12 -0.97 -7.63
N PHE A 99 -8.85 -0.54 -6.41
CA PHE A 99 -7.62 -0.89 -5.71
C PHE A 99 -7.65 -2.34 -5.19
N GLU A 100 -8.79 -2.76 -4.62
CA GLU A 100 -8.96 -4.03 -3.92
C GLU A 100 -8.51 -5.27 -4.72
N PRO A 101 -8.79 -5.42 -6.03
CA PRO A 101 -8.33 -6.57 -6.80
C PRO A 101 -6.80 -6.72 -6.88
N PHE A 102 -6.05 -5.63 -6.70
CA PHE A 102 -4.60 -5.65 -6.67
C PHE A 102 -4.05 -5.93 -5.27
N PHE A 103 -4.85 -5.70 -4.22
CA PHE A 103 -4.39 -5.72 -2.85
C PHE A 103 -4.17 -7.15 -2.34
N ALA A 104 -3.02 -7.38 -1.73
CA ALA A 104 -2.64 -8.70 -1.23
C ALA A 104 -3.18 -8.99 0.18
N GLY A 105 -3.91 -8.07 0.80
CA GLY A 105 -4.51 -8.23 2.14
C GLY A 105 -3.53 -8.04 3.30
N ARG A 106 -2.42 -7.33 3.08
CA ARG A 106 -1.36 -7.13 4.09
C ARG A 106 -0.57 -5.85 3.83
N GLY A 107 -0.01 -5.28 4.88
CA GLY A 107 0.76 -4.06 4.80
C GLY A 107 1.41 -3.65 6.11
N VAL A 108 1.90 -2.42 6.14
CA VAL A 108 2.49 -1.79 7.33
C VAL A 108 1.89 -0.40 7.46
N SER A 109 1.34 -0.06 8.63
CA SER A 109 0.91 1.31 8.91
C SER A 109 2.04 2.09 9.58
N LEU A 110 2.10 3.38 9.27
CA LEU A 110 3.08 4.33 9.78
C LEU A 110 2.33 5.50 10.42
N PRO A 111 2.85 6.09 11.52
CA PRO A 111 2.29 7.30 12.12
C PRO A 111 2.40 8.52 11.20
#